data_AF-A0A512M965-F1
#
_entry.id   AF-A0A512M965-F1
#
_cell.length_a   1.000
_cell.length_b   1.000
_cell.length_c   1.000
_cell.angle_alpha   90.00
_cell.angle_beta   90.00
_cell.angle_gamma   90.00
#
_symmetry.space_group_name_H-M   'P 1'
#
loop_
_entity.id
_entity.type
_entity.pdbx_description
1 polymer ?
#
loop_
_entity_poly.entity_id
_entity_poly.type
_entity_poly.pdbx_seq_one_letter_code
_entity_poly.pdbx_strand_id
1 'polypeptide(L)'
;MLDLHQWLLAALVWSIAYYVIVVVHETGHYLAGLLIGIPPREMKIVLSKFPQHVALREGEQWVSPLETSRYVQLAERFMPTTPKALAFVAGGFILETLFLLGWVMLRLPYHQVVIILALGMTLLYLIADVVMFLKTRQACMDFSGLFSISPLWGGTLVVLIVGAQLWIFTLR
;
A
#
# COMPACT_ATOMS: atom_id res chain seq x y z
N MET A 1 -12.62 9.74 -32.60
CA MET A 1 -12.35 8.43 -31.99
C MET A 1 -10.84 8.28 -31.87
N LEU A 2 -10.35 7.74 -30.75
CA LEU A 2 -8.94 7.41 -30.63
C LEU A 2 -8.59 6.26 -31.59
N ASP A 3 -7.44 6.34 -32.26
CA ASP A 3 -6.91 5.22 -33.04
C ASP A 3 -6.26 4.15 -32.13
N LEU A 4 -5.92 2.98 -32.71
CA LEU A 4 -5.32 1.88 -31.94
C LEU A 4 -4.01 2.28 -31.25
N HIS A 5 -3.18 3.10 -31.91
CA HIS A 5 -1.91 3.53 -31.34
C HIS A 5 -2.11 4.43 -30.12
N GLN A 6 -3.08 5.35 -30.19
CA GLN A 6 -3.47 6.21 -29.08
C GLN A 6 -4.04 5.40 -27.90
N TRP A 7 -4.82 4.35 -28.17
CA TRP A 7 -5.29 3.43 -27.12
C TRP A 7 -4.15 2.67 -26.45
N LEU A 8 -3.20 2.15 -27.24
CA LEU A 8 -2.04 1.42 -26.71
C LEU A 8 -1.15 2.34 -25.86
N LEU A 9 -0.90 3.57 -26.32
CA LEU A 9 -0.12 4.54 -25.58
C LEU A 9 -0.81 4.92 -24.27
N ALA A 10 -2.13 5.15 -24.30
CA ALA A 10 -2.90 5.39 -23.08
C ALA A 10 -2.76 4.21 -22.12
N ALA A 11 -3.07 2.99 -22.56
CA ALA A 11 -2.96 1.79 -21.72
C ALA A 11 -1.57 1.64 -21.08
N LEU A 12 -0.51 1.93 -21.85
CA LEU A 12 0.87 1.92 -21.35
C LEU A 12 1.11 2.97 -20.26
N VAL A 13 0.71 4.22 -20.48
CA VAL A 13 0.87 5.31 -19.50
C VAL A 13 0.10 5.00 -18.21
N TRP A 14 -1.15 4.54 -18.33
CA TRP A 14 -1.97 4.16 -17.17
C TRP A 14 -1.35 2.98 -16.40
N SER A 15 -0.80 1.99 -17.12
CA SER A 15 -0.15 0.82 -16.50
C SER A 15 1.15 1.19 -15.79
N ILE A 16 1.97 2.07 -16.39
CA ILE A 16 3.20 2.58 -15.77
C ILE A 16 2.87 3.39 -14.53
N ALA A 17 1.90 4.31 -14.61
CA ALA A 17 1.50 5.13 -13.48
C ALA A 17 0.97 4.26 -12.32
N TYR A 18 0.15 3.26 -12.61
CA TYR A 18 -0.31 2.29 -11.61
C TYR A 18 0.87 1.53 -10.97
N TYR A 19 1.80 1.02 -11.79
CA TYR A 19 2.96 0.31 -11.28
C TYR A 19 3.85 1.19 -10.39
N VAL A 20 4.05 2.46 -10.75
CA VAL A 20 4.79 3.42 -9.93
C VAL A 20 4.12 3.60 -8.56
N ILE A 21 2.80 3.72 -8.51
CA ILE A 21 2.05 3.83 -7.25
C ILE A 21 2.25 2.58 -6.40
N VAL A 22 2.14 1.37 -6.97
CA VAL A 22 2.42 0.10 -6.26
C VAL A 22 3.83 0.11 -5.67
N VAL A 23 4.84 0.48 -6.46
CA VAL A 23 6.23 0.50 -6.00
C VAL A 23 6.40 1.47 -4.83
N VAL A 24 5.80 2.66 -4.92
CA VAL A 24 5.83 3.65 -3.84
C VAL A 24 5.14 3.10 -2.58
N HIS A 25 3.97 2.49 -2.71
CA HIS A 25 3.24 1.89 -1.59
C HIS A 25 4.07 0.80 -0.89
N GLU A 26 4.62 -0.16 -1.64
CA GLU A 26 5.45 -1.22 -1.05
C GLU A 26 6.76 -0.68 -0.44
N THR A 27 7.32 0.36 -1.04
CA THR A 27 8.48 1.06 -0.48
C THR A 27 8.11 1.71 0.86
N GLY A 28 6.88 2.21 1.00
CA GLY A 28 6.39 2.79 2.26
C GLY A 28 6.38 1.78 3.41
N HIS A 29 5.87 0.57 3.17
CA HIS A 29 5.96 -0.52 4.16
C HIS A 29 7.41 -0.87 4.49
N TYR A 30 8.27 -0.98 3.48
CA TYR A 30 9.67 -1.32 3.68
C TYR A 30 10.39 -0.26 4.52
N LEU A 31 10.24 1.01 4.19
CA LEU A 31 10.82 2.12 4.95
C LEU A 31 10.26 2.19 6.36
N ALA A 32 8.95 2.02 6.53
CA ALA A 32 8.35 1.96 7.86
C ALA A 32 8.93 0.79 8.68
N GLY A 33 9.13 -0.37 8.05
CA GLY A 33 9.83 -1.52 8.63
C GLY A 33 11.23 -1.19 9.12
N LEU A 34 12.02 -0.48 8.30
CA LEU A 34 13.35 -0.04 8.71
C LEU A 34 13.27 0.90 9.92
N LEU A 35 12.34 1.85 9.91
CA LEU A 35 12.16 2.83 10.98
C LEU A 35 11.76 2.18 12.31
N ILE A 36 10.96 1.12 12.29
CA ILE A 36 10.57 0.40 13.51
C ILE A 36 11.61 -0.64 13.98
N GLY A 37 12.69 -0.80 13.21
CA GLY A 37 13.87 -1.60 13.56
C GLY A 37 13.94 -2.99 12.91
N ILE A 38 13.17 -3.27 11.86
CA ILE A 38 13.31 -4.54 11.11
C ILE A 38 14.61 -4.46 10.29
N PRO A 39 15.55 -5.41 10.43
CA PRO A 39 16.77 -5.38 9.65
C PRO A 39 16.47 -5.51 8.14
N PRO A 40 17.20 -4.80 7.24
CA PRO A 40 16.98 -4.87 5.80
C PRO A 40 17.03 -6.28 5.21
N ARG A 41 17.80 -7.18 5.82
CA ARG A 41 17.96 -8.59 5.42
C ARG A 41 16.76 -9.48 5.78
N GLU A 42 15.86 -9.00 6.64
CA GLU A 42 14.66 -9.71 7.09
C GLU A 42 13.41 -9.26 6.33
N MET A 43 13.54 -8.30 5.40
CA MET A 43 12.44 -7.80 4.57
C MET A 43 12.81 -7.80 3.10
N LYS A 44 11.82 -8.01 2.24
CA LYS A 44 12.00 -7.93 0.80
C LYS A 44 10.74 -7.42 0.12
N ILE A 45 10.88 -6.38 -0.70
CA ILE A 45 9.81 -5.96 -1.60
C ILE A 45 9.69 -7.00 -2.74
N VAL A 46 8.49 -7.52 -2.95
CA VAL A 46 8.16 -8.52 -3.97
C VAL A 46 7.18 -7.90 -4.97
N LEU A 47 7.71 -7.43 -6.10
CA LEU A 47 6.90 -6.79 -7.16
C LEU A 47 6.44 -7.76 -8.26
N SER A 48 7.05 -8.95 -8.33
CA SER A 48 6.84 -9.93 -9.40
C SER A 48 5.69 -10.92 -9.15
N LYS A 49 5.05 -10.84 -7.97
CA LYS A 49 3.90 -11.68 -7.60
C LYS A 49 2.76 -10.77 -7.19
N PHE A 50 1.54 -11.11 -7.59
CA PHE A 50 0.35 -10.35 -7.24
C PHE A 50 -0.39 -11.02 -6.05
N PRO A 51 -0.87 -10.24 -5.07
CA PRO A 51 -0.63 -8.81 -4.89
C PRO A 51 0.85 -8.56 -4.57
N GLN A 52 1.36 -7.41 -5.01
CA GLN A 52 2.70 -6.96 -4.59
C GLN A 52 2.69 -6.74 -3.08
N HIS A 53 3.84 -6.99 -2.44
CA HIS A 53 3.93 -6.96 -0.98
C HIS A 53 5.38 -6.84 -0.50
N VAL A 54 5.54 -6.47 0.77
CA VAL A 54 6.75 -6.75 1.56
C VAL A 54 6.64 -8.14 2.18
N ALA A 55 7.58 -9.02 1.83
CA ALA A 55 7.74 -10.33 2.46
C ALA A 55 8.69 -10.23 3.66
N LEU A 56 8.44 -11.03 4.69
CA LEU A 56 9.29 -11.17 5.87
C LEU A 56 10.10 -12.47 5.78
N ARG A 57 11.31 -12.48 6.33
CA ARG A 57 12.20 -13.65 6.31
C ARG A 57 11.96 -14.57 7.51
N GLU A 58 11.84 -15.86 7.25
CA GLU A 58 11.87 -16.92 8.26
C GLU A 58 12.90 -17.98 7.86
N GLY A 59 14.09 -17.92 8.48
CA GLY A 59 15.21 -18.76 8.07
C GLY A 59 15.63 -18.47 6.63
N GLU A 60 15.52 -19.46 5.74
CA GLU A 60 15.82 -19.31 4.31
C GLU A 60 14.58 -19.01 3.44
N GLN A 61 13.40 -18.87 4.06
CA GLN A 61 12.15 -18.66 3.35
C GLN A 61 11.66 -17.22 3.45
N TRP A 62 11.00 -16.75 2.39
CA TRP A 62 10.29 -15.47 2.36
C TRP A 62 8.80 -15.74 2.51
N VAL A 63 8.21 -15.23 3.60
CA VAL A 63 6.80 -15.40 3.95
C VAL A 63 6.01 -14.22 3.42
N SER A 64 4.98 -14.50 2.61
CA SER A 64 4.09 -13.50 2.03
C SER A 64 2.94 -13.16 3.00
N PRO A 65 2.37 -11.94 2.98
CA PRO A 65 1.14 -11.61 3.70
C PRO A 65 -0.05 -12.52 3.36
N LEU A 66 -0.05 -13.14 2.17
CA LEU A 66 -1.04 -14.15 1.79
C LEU A 66 -0.96 -15.43 2.64
N GLU A 67 0.20 -15.73 3.24
CA GLU A 67 0.35 -16.79 4.25
C GLU A 67 -0.06 -16.24 5.63
N THR A 68 -1.27 -15.69 5.72
CA THR A 68 -1.71 -14.77 6.78
C THR A 68 -1.32 -15.19 8.20
N SER A 69 -1.66 -16.40 8.65
CA SER A 69 -1.33 -16.84 10.02
C SER A 69 0.17 -16.90 10.29
N ARG A 70 0.96 -17.35 9.31
CA ARG A 70 2.42 -17.46 9.42
C ARG A 70 3.08 -16.08 9.36
N TYR A 71 2.58 -15.22 8.47
CA TYR A 71 3.05 -13.84 8.35
C TYR A 71 2.79 -13.04 9.62
N VAL A 72 1.60 -13.14 10.21
CA VAL A 72 1.25 -12.43 11.47
C VAL A 72 2.14 -12.89 12.62
N GLN A 73 2.35 -14.20 12.80
CA GLN A 73 3.24 -14.71 13.85
C GLN A 73 4.69 -14.23 13.69
N LEU A 74 5.16 -14.12 12.45
CA LEU A 74 6.49 -13.61 12.16
C LEU A 74 6.56 -12.08 12.39
N ALA A 75 5.54 -11.37 11.95
CA ALA A 75 5.38 -9.93 12.13
C ALA A 75 5.40 -9.55 13.61
N GLU A 76 4.73 -10.30 14.49
CA GLU A 76 4.72 -10.07 15.95
C GLU A 76 6.13 -10.05 16.57
N ARG A 77 7.09 -10.81 16.02
CA ARG A 77 8.49 -10.80 16.50
C ARG A 77 9.16 -9.44 16.29
N PHE A 78 8.82 -8.77 15.19
CA PHE A 78 9.40 -7.49 14.80
C PHE A 78 8.57 -6.29 15.25
N MET A 79 7.25 -6.48 15.37
CA MET A 79 6.24 -5.48 15.69
C MET A 79 5.46 -5.86 16.97
N PRO A 80 6.13 -6.01 18.13
CA PRO A 80 5.47 -6.50 19.35
C PRO A 80 4.48 -5.49 19.96
N THR A 81 4.45 -4.25 19.46
CA THR A 81 3.59 -3.19 19.99
C THR A 81 2.66 -2.64 18.91
N THR A 82 1.45 -2.25 19.32
CA THR A 82 0.45 -1.64 18.45
C THR A 82 1.01 -0.47 17.62
N PRO A 83 1.80 0.47 18.17
CA PRO A 83 2.36 1.57 17.36
C PRO A 83 3.31 1.10 16.27
N LYS A 84 4.14 0.07 16.52
CA LYS A 84 5.04 -0.47 15.50
C LYS A 84 4.28 -1.18 14.39
N ALA A 85 3.29 -2.00 14.76
CA ALA A 85 2.43 -2.69 13.80
C ALA A 85 1.64 -1.68 12.94
N LEU A 86 1.03 -0.66 13.56
CA LEU A 86 0.35 0.41 12.85
C LEU A 86 1.28 1.17 11.92
N ALA A 87 2.48 1.54 12.38
CA ALA A 87 3.44 2.26 11.54
C ALA A 87 3.86 1.46 10.30
N PHE A 88 4.11 0.15 10.46
CA PHE A 88 4.47 -0.72 9.35
C PHE A 88 3.34 -0.82 8.32
N VAL A 89 2.10 -1.10 8.76
CA VAL A 89 0.96 -1.26 7.86
C VAL A 89 0.50 0.08 7.28
N ALA A 90 0.58 1.18 8.02
CA ALA A 90 0.25 2.50 7.50
C ALA A 90 1.34 3.07 6.57
N GLY A 91 2.56 2.51 6.60
CA GLY A 91 3.72 3.01 5.89
C GLY A 91 3.49 3.20 4.39
N GLY A 92 2.83 2.23 3.74
CA GLY A 92 2.50 2.30 2.31
C GLY A 92 1.63 3.50 1.97
N PHE A 93 0.49 3.63 2.67
CA PHE A 93 -0.43 4.74 2.47
C PHE A 93 0.19 6.12 2.79
N ILE A 94 1.02 6.21 3.83
CA ILE A 94 1.69 7.46 4.20
C ILE A 94 2.65 7.87 3.09
N LEU A 95 3.50 6.96 2.61
CA LEU A 95 4.47 7.29 1.57
C LEU A 95 3.78 7.60 0.24
N GLU A 96 2.74 6.86 -0.12
CA GLU A 96 1.91 7.15 -1.29
C GLU A 96 1.32 8.56 -1.21
N THR A 97 0.72 8.93 -0.06
CA THR A 97 0.14 10.27 0.13
C THR A 97 1.19 11.37 0.01
N LEU A 98 2.37 11.19 0.62
CA LEU A 98 3.48 12.14 0.51
C LEU A 98 4.00 12.25 -0.93
N PHE A 99 4.08 11.14 -1.64
CA PHE A 99 4.48 11.09 -3.04
C PHE A 99 3.50 11.86 -3.93
N LEU A 100 2.19 11.65 -3.76
CA LEU A 100 1.16 12.40 -4.48
C LEU A 100 1.22 13.90 -4.19
N LEU A 101 1.37 14.27 -2.92
CA LEU A 101 1.53 15.68 -2.51
C LEU A 101 2.75 16.30 -3.18
N GLY A 102 3.91 15.63 -3.11
CA GLY A 102 5.13 16.08 -3.77
C GLY A 102 4.97 16.23 -5.28
N TRP A 103 4.30 15.27 -5.93
CA TRP A 103 4.03 15.30 -7.37
C TRP A 103 3.23 16.54 -7.79
N VAL A 104 2.21 16.90 -7.00
CA VAL A 104 1.40 18.12 -7.23
C VAL A 104 2.20 19.38 -6.92
N MET A 105 2.89 19.45 -5.78
CA MET A 105 3.69 20.63 -5.40
C MET A 105 4.79 20.95 -6.40
N LEU A 106 5.39 19.93 -7.01
CA LEU A 106 6.40 20.06 -8.06
C LEU A 106 5.80 20.33 -9.45
N ARG A 107 4.47 20.40 -9.58
CA ARG A 107 3.73 20.59 -10.84
C ARG A 107 4.13 19.61 -11.94
N LEU A 108 4.37 18.36 -11.55
CA LEU A 108 4.71 17.32 -12.51
C LEU A 108 3.51 17.02 -13.42
N PRO A 109 3.75 16.64 -14.68
CA PRO A 109 2.68 16.35 -15.63
C PRO A 109 1.85 15.14 -15.16
N TYR A 110 0.62 15.05 -15.66
CA TYR A 110 -0.30 13.94 -15.40
C TYR A 110 -0.65 13.70 -13.93
N HIS A 111 -0.43 14.66 -13.03
CA HIS A 111 -0.74 14.52 -11.60
C HIS A 111 -2.18 14.04 -11.34
N GLN A 112 -3.16 14.54 -12.10
CA GLN A 112 -4.56 14.10 -11.98
C GLN A 112 -4.75 12.60 -12.28
N VAL A 113 -4.06 12.08 -13.29
CA VAL A 113 -4.10 10.64 -13.65
C VAL A 113 -3.54 9.81 -12.51
N VAL A 114 -2.39 10.22 -11.95
CA VAL A 114 -1.74 9.52 -10.83
C VAL A 114 -2.63 9.52 -9.59
N ILE A 115 -3.27 10.65 -9.25
CA ILE A 115 -4.17 10.73 -8.08
C ILE A 115 -5.44 9.89 -8.29
N ILE A 116 -6.04 9.92 -9.48
CA ILE A 116 -7.20 9.08 -9.81
C ILE A 116 -6.84 7.60 -9.70
N LEU A 117 -5.65 7.21 -10.17
CA LEU A 117 -5.16 5.85 -10.05
C LEU A 117 -4.91 5.44 -8.60
N ALA A 118 -4.34 6.32 -7.77
CA ALA A 118 -4.10 6.05 -6.35
C ALA A 118 -5.41 5.89 -5.58
N LEU A 119 -6.38 6.80 -5.78
CA LEU A 119 -7.73 6.68 -5.22
C LEU A 119 -8.43 5.41 -5.70
N GLY A 120 -8.30 5.09 -7.00
CA GLY A 120 -8.84 3.88 -7.60
C GLY A 120 -8.24 2.61 -7.02
N MET A 121 -6.91 2.56 -6.86
CA MET A 121 -6.21 1.45 -6.20
C MET A 121 -6.68 1.31 -4.75
N THR A 122 -6.69 2.40 -3.98
CA THR A 122 -7.14 2.42 -2.58
C THR A 122 -8.55 1.83 -2.45
N LEU A 123 -9.47 2.25 -3.33
CA LEU A 123 -10.84 1.71 -3.34
C LEU A 123 -10.89 0.24 -3.74
N LEU A 124 -10.17 -0.17 -4.80
CA LEU A 124 -10.12 -1.56 -5.24
C LEU A 124 -9.52 -2.47 -4.17
N TYR A 125 -8.46 -2.03 -3.50
CA TYR A 125 -7.80 -2.77 -2.42
C TYR A 125 -8.73 -2.87 -1.22
N LEU A 126 -9.41 -1.78 -0.84
CA LEU A 126 -10.41 -1.82 0.22
C LEU A 126 -11.54 -2.83 -0.10
N ILE A 127 -12.08 -2.80 -1.31
CA ILE A 127 -13.13 -3.75 -1.74
C ILE A 127 -12.60 -5.19 -1.68
N ALA A 128 -11.42 -5.44 -2.27
CA ALA A 128 -10.81 -6.75 -2.25
C ALA A 128 -10.53 -7.23 -0.82
N ASP A 129 -10.14 -6.33 0.08
CA ASP A 129 -9.86 -6.65 1.48
C ASP A 129 -11.14 -7.03 2.22
N VAL A 130 -12.21 -6.25 2.05
CA VAL A 130 -13.53 -6.56 2.60
C VAL A 130 -14.03 -7.92 2.09
N VAL A 131 -13.92 -8.18 0.78
CA VAL A 131 -14.32 -9.47 0.19
C VAL A 131 -13.51 -10.63 0.78
N MET A 132 -12.20 -10.47 0.86
CA MET A 132 -11.31 -11.50 1.41
C MET A 132 -11.55 -11.74 2.89
N PHE A 133 -11.75 -10.67 3.67
CA PHE A 133 -12.10 -10.75 5.09
C PHE A 133 -13.44 -11.45 5.31
N LEU A 134 -14.48 -11.13 4.52
CA LEU A 134 -15.77 -11.80 4.62
C LEU A 134 -15.68 -13.29 4.30
N LYS A 135 -14.80 -13.68 3.37
CA LYS A 135 -14.59 -15.07 2.96
C LYS A 135 -13.74 -15.88 3.95
N THR A 136 -12.65 -15.31 4.45
CA THR A 136 -11.64 -16.02 5.25
C THR A 136 -11.77 -15.78 6.75
N ARG A 137 -12.44 -14.70 7.15
CA ARG A 137 -12.48 -14.16 8.52
C ARG A 137 -11.08 -13.86 9.09
N GLN A 138 -10.11 -13.61 8.22
CA GLN A 138 -8.75 -13.23 8.58
C GLN A 138 -8.39 -11.89 7.93
N ALA A 139 -7.54 -11.12 8.60
CA ALA A 139 -7.00 -9.89 8.02
C ALA A 139 -5.91 -10.24 7.00
N CYS A 140 -6.16 -9.98 5.73
CA CYS A 140 -5.29 -10.42 4.63
C CYS A 140 -4.53 -9.29 3.95
N MET A 141 -4.99 -8.04 4.08
CA MET A 141 -4.37 -6.87 3.44
C MET A 141 -4.36 -5.67 4.40
N ASP A 142 -3.88 -4.51 3.92
CA ASP A 142 -3.52 -3.40 4.79
C ASP A 142 -4.70 -2.81 5.58
N PHE A 143 -5.91 -2.73 5.00
CA PHE A 143 -7.06 -2.15 5.70
C PHE A 143 -7.52 -3.07 6.83
N SER A 144 -7.78 -4.34 6.54
CA SER A 144 -8.15 -5.33 7.54
C SER A 144 -7.03 -5.52 8.57
N GLY A 145 -5.77 -5.43 8.16
CA GLY A 145 -4.60 -5.40 9.04
C GLY A 145 -4.65 -4.24 10.04
N LEU A 146 -4.84 -3.00 9.56
CA LEU A 146 -4.98 -1.82 10.42
C LEU A 146 -6.15 -1.96 11.39
N PHE A 147 -7.32 -2.41 10.90
CA PHE A 147 -8.50 -2.60 11.74
C PHE A 147 -8.33 -3.71 12.77
N SER A 148 -7.64 -4.82 12.43
CA SER A 148 -7.34 -5.91 13.36
C SER A 148 -6.32 -5.50 14.43
N ILE A 149 -5.35 -4.64 14.09
CA ILE A 149 -4.40 -4.09 15.07
C ILE A 149 -5.10 -3.11 16.02
N SER A 150 -5.87 -2.17 15.48
CA SER A 150 -6.66 -1.23 16.26
C SER A 150 -7.79 -0.62 15.42
N PRO A 151 -9.06 -0.93 15.70
CA PRO A 151 -10.19 -0.42 14.92
C PRO A 151 -10.28 1.11 14.91
N LEU A 152 -10.05 1.75 16.07
CA LEU A 152 -10.15 3.20 16.21
C LEU A 152 -9.05 3.92 15.41
N TRP A 153 -7.80 3.50 15.59
CA TRP A 153 -6.66 4.12 14.91
C TRP A 153 -6.61 3.76 13.44
N GLY A 154 -6.91 2.50 13.09
CA GLY A 154 -7.01 2.05 11.71
C GLY A 154 -8.09 2.82 10.94
N GLY A 155 -9.30 2.92 11.49
CA GLY A 155 -10.37 3.71 10.88
C GLY A 155 -10.00 5.19 10.73
N THR A 156 -9.39 5.77 11.76
CA THR A 156 -8.94 7.18 11.73
C THR A 156 -7.89 7.41 10.65
N LEU A 157 -6.87 6.54 10.56
CA LEU A 157 -5.82 6.64 9.54
C LEU A 157 -6.39 6.55 8.14
N VAL A 158 -7.29 5.59 7.88
CA VAL A 158 -7.94 5.43 6.58
C VAL A 158 -8.70 6.69 6.18
N VAL A 159 -9.50 7.25 7.10
CA VAL A 159 -10.23 8.50 6.84
C VAL A 159 -9.27 9.66 6.55
N LEU A 160 -8.17 9.78 7.30
CA LEU A 160 -7.16 10.82 7.10
C LEU A 160 -6.43 10.67 5.76
N ILE A 161 -6.05 9.45 5.38
CA ILE A 161 -5.36 9.15 4.11
C ILE A 161 -6.28 9.48 2.94
N VAL A 162 -7.50 8.93 2.92
CA VAL A 162 -8.46 9.19 1.84
C VAL A 162 -8.82 10.67 1.78
N GLY A 163 -9.05 11.31 2.94
CA GLY A 163 -9.30 12.75 3.03
C GLY A 163 -8.15 13.59 2.49
N ALA A 164 -6.90 13.22 2.81
CA ALA A 164 -5.70 13.89 2.30
C ALA A 164 -5.55 13.72 0.79
N GLN A 165 -5.76 12.51 0.26
CA GLN A 165 -5.67 12.25 -1.19
C GLN A 165 -6.77 13.02 -1.96
N LEU A 166 -8.00 13.07 -1.43
CA LEU A 166 -9.08 13.88 -1.99
C LEU A 166 -8.75 15.38 -1.93
N TRP A 167 -8.17 15.86 -0.83
CA TRP A 167 -7.72 17.25 -0.74
C TRP A 167 -6.61 17.55 -1.73
N ILE A 168 -5.60 16.68 -1.87
CA ILE A 168 -4.52 16.80 -2.86
C ILE A 168 -5.09 16.87 -4.28
N PHE A 169 -6.14 16.10 -4.59
CA PHE A 169 -6.84 16.17 -5.88
C PHE A 169 -7.43 17.56 -6.18
N THR A 170 -7.79 18.34 -5.15
CA THR A 170 -8.32 19.69 -5.33
C THR A 170 -7.25 20.76 -5.52
N LEU A 171 -5.99 20.45 -5.21
CA LEU A 171 -4.87 21.37 -5.39
C LEU A 171 -4.55 21.49 -6.89
N ARG A 172 -4.45 22.73 -7.38
CA ARG A 172 -4.15 23.06 -8.78
C ARG A 172 -2.68 23.40 -9.00
#